data_AF-A0A975SV08-F1
#
_entry.id   AF-A0A975SV08-F1
#
_cell.length_a   1.000
_cell.length_b   1.000
_cell.length_c   1.000
_cell.angle_alpha   90.00
_cell.angle_beta   90.00
_cell.angle_gamma   90.00
#
_symmetry.space_group_name_H-M   'P 1'
#
loop_
_entity.id
_entity.type
_entity.pdbx_description
1 polymer ?
#
loop_
_entity_poly.entity_id
_entity_poly.type
_entity_poly.pdbx_seq_one_letter_code
_entity_poly.pdbx_strand_id
1 'polypeptide(L)'
;MLLLFKAGLGGPVGPGTQYFSTISMPDWVRAATHLATHEGSSGVYNVSGPGATTNAEFGKELGRMLHRPSLLRAPAAPIRAVVGDVSSELLNSTRVEPARLLAEGFVFEHPTLNARLAAALT
;
A
#
# COMPACT_ATOMS: atom_id res chain seq x y z
N MET A 1 8.99 3.52 -6.61
CA MET A 1 8.21 2.76 -7.62
C MET A 1 7.54 3.64 -8.69
N LEU A 2 7.00 4.82 -8.35
CA LEU A 2 6.25 5.68 -9.28
C LEU A 2 7.00 6.04 -10.59
N LEU A 3 8.30 6.33 -10.53
CA LEU A 3 9.10 6.68 -11.71
C LEU A 3 9.12 5.55 -12.76
N LEU A 4 9.31 4.30 -12.33
CA LEU A 4 9.28 3.13 -13.21
C LEU A 4 7.90 2.96 -13.86
N PHE A 5 6.84 3.16 -13.09
CA PHE A 5 5.47 3.11 -13.61
C PHE A 5 5.16 4.23 -14.62
N LYS A 6 5.62 5.46 -14.37
CA LYS A 6 5.49 6.57 -15.33
C LYS A 6 6.24 6.30 -16.64
N ALA A 7 7.39 5.62 -16.55
CA ALA A 7 8.19 5.18 -17.70
C ALA A 7 7.63 3.94 -18.42
N GLY A 8 6.52 3.34 -17.95
CA GLY A 8 5.97 2.10 -18.51
C GLY A 8 6.77 0.84 -18.19
N LEU A 9 7.74 0.95 -17.27
CA LEU A 9 8.58 -0.15 -16.76
C LEU A 9 8.02 -0.74 -15.46
N GLY A 10 6.76 -0.45 -15.14
CA GLY A 10 6.06 -0.93 -13.96
C GLY A 10 5.49 -2.34 -14.15
N GLY A 11 5.37 -3.05 -13.04
CA GLY A 11 4.71 -4.34 -13.00
C GLY A 11 4.91 -5.02 -11.65
N PRO A 12 4.28 -6.19 -11.44
CA PRO A 12 4.39 -6.90 -10.19
C PRO A 12 5.82 -7.38 -9.92
N VAL A 13 6.21 -7.37 -8.65
CA VAL A 13 7.50 -7.89 -8.18
C VAL A 13 7.37 -9.38 -7.86
N GLY A 14 8.24 -10.22 -8.43
CA GLY A 14 8.20 -11.66 -8.17
C GLY A 14 6.87 -12.31 -8.60
N PRO A 15 6.24 -13.18 -7.77
CA PRO A 15 4.98 -13.84 -8.13
C PRO A 15 3.78 -12.88 -8.16
N GLY A 16 3.88 -11.71 -7.52
CA GLY A 16 2.81 -10.71 -7.45
C GLY A 16 1.67 -11.06 -6.48
N THR A 17 1.69 -12.25 -5.87
CA THR A 17 0.67 -12.74 -4.93
C THR A 17 0.90 -12.29 -3.49
N GLN A 18 2.07 -11.72 -3.18
CA GLN A 18 2.36 -11.20 -1.85
C GLN A 18 1.41 -10.06 -1.51
N TYR A 19 0.92 -10.06 -0.27
CA TYR A 19 0.09 -8.98 0.24
C TYR A 19 0.90 -7.69 0.34
N PHE A 20 0.27 -6.60 -0.07
CA PHE A 20 0.79 -5.25 -0.09
C PHE A 20 -0.26 -4.33 0.57
N SER A 21 -0.16 -4.24 1.90
CA SER A 21 -1.12 -3.53 2.75
C SER A 21 -0.74 -2.04 2.80
N THR A 22 -1.48 -1.20 2.10
CA THR A 22 -1.17 0.23 1.96
C THR A 22 -2.13 1.11 2.75
N ILE A 23 -1.68 2.30 3.11
CA ILE A 23 -2.49 3.39 3.68
C ILE A 23 -2.13 4.69 2.97
N SER A 24 -3.08 5.61 2.82
CA SER A 24 -2.78 6.95 2.31
C SER A 24 -2.00 7.74 3.37
N MET A 25 -1.16 8.69 2.95
CA MET A 25 -0.47 9.57 3.90
C MET A 25 -1.45 10.36 4.78
N PRO A 26 -2.54 10.95 4.25
CA PRO A 26 -3.56 11.62 5.08
C PRO A 26 -4.19 10.69 6.12
N ASP A 27 -4.58 9.47 5.73
CA ASP A 27 -5.19 8.53 6.68
C ASP A 27 -4.21 8.03 7.73
N TRP A 28 -2.92 7.89 7.39
CA TRP A 28 -1.91 7.53 8.37
C TRP A 28 -1.80 8.60 9.46
N VAL A 29 -1.72 9.88 9.09
CA VAL A 29 -1.68 11.00 10.05
C VAL A 29 -2.97 11.08 10.87
N ARG A 30 -4.14 10.90 10.24
CA ARG A 30 -5.45 10.90 10.92
C ARG A 30 -5.56 9.73 11.90
N ALA A 31 -5.11 8.54 11.51
CA ALA A 31 -5.12 7.35 12.38
C ALA A 31 -4.18 7.54 13.57
N ALA A 32 -2.98 8.06 13.35
CA ALA A 32 -2.04 8.37 14.43
C ALA A 32 -2.61 9.41 15.40
N THR A 33 -3.24 10.47 14.87
CA THR A 33 -3.92 11.49 15.68
C THR A 33 -5.08 10.88 16.49
N HIS A 34 -5.94 10.08 15.85
CA HIS A 34 -7.05 9.38 16.52
C HIS A 34 -6.54 8.52 17.68
N LEU A 35 -5.53 7.68 17.44
CA LEU A 35 -4.96 6.82 18.47
C LEU A 35 -4.28 7.60 19.61
N ALA A 36 -3.78 8.80 19.31
CA ALA A 36 -3.15 9.66 20.31
C ALA A 36 -4.16 10.44 21.17
N THR A 37 -5.37 10.70 20.66
CA THR A 37 -6.38 11.54 21.34
C THR A 37 -7.58 10.76 21.86
N HIS A 38 -7.80 9.53 21.40
CA HIS A 38 -8.92 8.71 21.83
C HIS A 38 -8.57 7.94 23.11
N GLU A 39 -9.23 8.26 24.22
CA GLU A 39 -8.94 7.69 25.55
C GLU A 39 -9.10 6.15 25.62
N GLY A 40 -9.93 5.57 24.74
CA GLY A 40 -10.13 4.12 24.66
C GLY A 40 -9.02 3.36 23.93
N SER A 41 -8.16 4.05 23.16
CA SER A 41 -7.15 3.40 22.34
C SER A 41 -5.96 2.94 23.17
N SER A 42 -5.72 1.62 23.26
CA SER A 42 -4.62 1.07 24.05
C SER A 42 -4.04 -0.23 23.47
N GLY A 43 -2.74 -0.44 23.64
CA GLY A 43 -2.02 -1.59 23.11
C GLY A 43 -1.69 -1.47 21.62
N VAL A 44 -1.60 -2.61 20.92
CA VAL A 44 -1.11 -2.67 19.53
C VAL A 44 -2.22 -2.45 18.52
N TYR A 45 -1.98 -1.59 17.53
CA TYR A 45 -2.89 -1.33 16.41
C TYR A 45 -2.19 -1.54 15.07
N ASN A 46 -2.93 -2.13 14.14
CA ASN A 46 -2.57 -2.13 12.73
C ASN A 46 -3.00 -0.82 12.10
N VAL A 47 -2.03 -0.05 11.58
CA VAL A 47 -2.28 1.18 10.83
C VAL A 47 -2.07 0.91 9.35
N SER A 48 -3.07 0.31 8.73
CA SER A 48 -3.16 0.05 7.29
C SER A 48 -4.55 0.47 6.79
N GLY A 49 -4.71 0.70 5.48
CA GLY A 49 -6.04 0.87 4.90
C GLY A 49 -6.77 -0.47 4.79
N PRO A 50 -8.12 -0.48 4.83
CA PRO A 50 -8.92 -1.71 4.83
C PRO A 50 -8.85 -2.48 3.51
N GLY A 51 -8.94 -3.81 3.55
CA GLY A 51 -8.93 -4.62 2.33
C GLY A 51 -7.53 -4.68 1.72
N ALA A 52 -6.65 -5.43 2.39
CA ALA A 52 -5.30 -5.65 1.91
C ALA A 52 -5.31 -6.22 0.47
N THR A 53 -4.52 -5.60 -0.40
CA THR A 53 -4.37 -6.00 -1.80
C THR A 53 -3.10 -6.81 -2.00
N THR A 54 -2.99 -7.49 -3.13
CA THR A 54 -1.75 -8.11 -3.60
C THR A 54 -0.89 -7.10 -4.36
N ASN A 55 0.40 -7.38 -4.49
CA ASN A 55 1.31 -6.58 -5.30
C ASN A 55 0.84 -6.47 -6.77
N ALA A 56 0.26 -7.55 -7.32
CA ALA A 56 -0.32 -7.56 -8.66
C ALA A 56 -1.54 -6.65 -8.79
N GLU A 57 -2.45 -6.66 -7.82
CA GLU A 57 -3.61 -5.76 -7.81
C GLU A 57 -3.18 -4.29 -7.70
N PHE A 58 -2.24 -4.00 -6.80
CA PHE A 58 -1.64 -2.67 -6.65
C PHE A 58 -1.03 -2.19 -7.97
N GLY A 59 -0.15 -3.02 -8.57
CA GLY A 59 0.54 -2.68 -9.80
C GLY A 59 -0.42 -2.50 -10.97
N LYS A 60 -1.44 -3.35 -11.09
CA LYS A 60 -2.45 -3.24 -12.13
C LYS A 60 -3.20 -1.91 -12.03
N GLU A 61 -3.64 -1.54 -10.83
CA GLU A 61 -4.41 -0.31 -10.62
C GLU A 61 -3.56 0.95 -10.84
N LEU A 62 -2.31 0.97 -10.34
CA LEU A 62 -1.40 2.09 -10.56
C LEU A 62 -1.09 2.29 -12.06
N GLY A 63 -0.84 1.19 -12.79
CA GLY A 63 -0.64 1.26 -14.24
C GLY A 63 -1.87 1.80 -14.97
N ARG A 64 -3.07 1.34 -14.58
CA ARG A 64 -4.35 1.82 -15.13
C ARG A 64 -4.51 3.33 -14.95
N MET A 65 -4.26 3.86 -13.74
CA MET A 65 -4.39 5.29 -13.45
C MET A 65 -3.38 6.15 -14.20
N LEU A 66 -2.17 5.63 -14.44
CA LEU A 66 -1.13 6.30 -15.20
C LEU A 66 -1.23 6.12 -16.72
N HIS A 67 -2.22 5.38 -17.21
CA HIS A 67 -2.35 5.02 -18.63
C HIS A 67 -1.08 4.34 -19.17
N ARG A 68 -0.53 3.39 -18.41
CA ARG A 68 0.66 2.62 -18.75
C ARG A 68 0.45 1.11 -18.51
N PRO A 69 0.98 0.23 -19.36
CA PRO A 69 0.92 -1.20 -19.12
C PRO A 69 1.69 -1.57 -17.84
N SER A 70 1.16 -2.50 -17.07
CA SER A 70 1.76 -3.01 -15.82
C SER A 70 2.03 -4.51 -15.93
N LEU A 71 2.79 -4.89 -16.98
CA LEU A 71 2.98 -6.28 -17.39
C LEU A 71 4.38 -6.81 -17.09
N LEU A 72 5.34 -5.93 -16.80
CA LEU A 72 6.73 -6.30 -16.61
C LEU A 72 6.92 -6.88 -15.21
N ARG A 73 6.87 -8.22 -15.12
CA ARG A 73 7.28 -8.95 -13.92
C ARG A 73 8.77 -8.74 -13.70
N ALA A 74 9.11 -7.90 -12.75
CA ALA A 74 10.49 -7.69 -12.38
C ALA A 74 10.96 -8.85 -11.47
N PRO A 75 12.03 -9.58 -11.82
CA PRO A 75 12.55 -10.65 -10.98
C PRO A 75 13.02 -10.08 -9.63
N ALA A 76 12.80 -10.83 -8.55
CA ALA A 76 13.07 -10.37 -7.18
C ALA A 76 14.56 -10.05 -6.93
N ALA A 77 15.47 -10.73 -7.62
CA ALA A 77 16.92 -10.60 -7.43
C ALA A 77 17.49 -9.20 -7.81
N PRO A 78 17.25 -8.65 -9.01
CA PRO A 78 17.75 -7.31 -9.36
C PRO A 78 17.04 -6.17 -8.61
N ILE A 79 15.80 -6.37 -8.13
CA ILE A 79 15.07 -5.34 -7.38
C ILE A 79 15.76 -4.98 -6.07
N ARG A 80 16.37 -5.96 -5.38
CA ARG A 80 17.12 -5.69 -4.14
C ARG A 80 18.28 -4.73 -4.36
N ALA A 81 18.93 -4.80 -5.52
CA ALA A 81 20.05 -3.93 -5.88
C ALA A 81 19.60 -2.51 -6.30
N VAL A 82 18.40 -2.37 -6.91
CA VAL A 82 17.89 -1.08 -7.39
C VAL A 82 17.08 -0.32 -6.34
N VAL A 83 16.39 -1.04 -5.44
CA VAL A 83 15.41 -0.49 -4.50
C VAL A 83 15.93 -0.47 -3.05
N GLY A 84 17.09 -1.06 -2.78
CA GLY A 84 17.73 -1.06 -1.45
C GLY A 84 16.90 -1.76 -0.37
N ASP A 85 16.94 -1.25 0.87
CA ASP A 85 16.29 -1.84 2.04
C ASP A 85 14.75 -1.94 1.94
N VAL A 86 14.12 -1.13 1.06
CA VAL A 86 12.67 -1.16 0.78
C VAL A 86 12.26 -2.42 0.01
N SER A 87 13.22 -3.18 -0.52
CA SER A 87 12.96 -4.48 -1.15
C SER A 87 12.38 -5.51 -0.17
N SER A 88 12.66 -5.39 1.12
CA SER A 88 12.10 -6.27 2.14
C SER A 88 10.58 -6.11 2.29
N GLU A 89 10.07 -4.87 2.22
CA GLU A 89 8.63 -4.57 2.25
C GLU A 89 7.90 -5.05 0.98
N LEU A 90 8.59 -5.05 -0.17
CA LEU A 90 8.04 -5.53 -1.45
C LEU A 90 8.06 -7.06 -1.59
N LEU A 91 8.95 -7.72 -0.86
CA LEU A 91 9.18 -9.18 -0.93
C LEU A 91 8.57 -9.94 0.24
N ASN A 92 8.31 -9.28 1.37
CA ASN A 92 7.56 -9.85 2.48
C ASN A 92 6.06 -9.77 2.20
N SER A 93 5.33 -10.82 2.58
CA SER A 93 3.88 -10.90 2.44
C SER A 93 3.23 -10.81 3.81
N THR A 94 2.74 -9.63 4.17
CA THR A 94 1.96 -9.44 5.40
C THR A 94 0.60 -8.87 5.08
N ARG A 95 -0.44 -9.64 5.37
CA ARG A 95 -1.82 -9.18 5.29
C ARG A 95 -2.17 -8.42 6.57
N VAL A 96 -2.21 -7.10 6.49
CA VAL A 96 -2.46 -6.22 7.63
C VAL A 96 -3.83 -5.59 7.48
N GLU A 97 -4.73 -5.90 8.42
CA GLU A 97 -6.09 -5.35 8.46
C GLU A 97 -6.27 -4.47 9.72
N PRO A 98 -6.88 -3.27 9.59
CA PRO A 98 -7.05 -2.31 10.68
C PRO A 98 -8.29 -2.62 11.55
N ALA A 99 -8.50 -3.89 11.94
CA ALA A 99 -9.74 -4.33 12.57
C ALA A 99 -10.09 -3.56 13.85
N ARG A 100 -9.11 -3.33 14.73
CA ARG A 100 -9.32 -2.57 15.98
C ARG A 100 -9.63 -1.10 15.71
N LEU A 101 -8.92 -0.49 14.77
CA LEU A 101 -9.12 0.91 14.39
C LEU A 101 -10.53 1.12 13.80
N LEU A 102 -11.00 0.19 12.97
CA LEU A 102 -12.38 0.17 12.46
C LEU A 102 -13.41 -0.05 13.57
N ALA A 103 -13.13 -0.95 14.53
CA ALA A 103 -14.02 -1.21 15.67
C ALA A 103 -14.18 0.02 16.59
N GLU A 104 -13.17 0.90 16.63
CA GLU A 104 -13.23 2.19 17.34
C GLU A 104 -13.97 3.29 16.55
N GLY A 105 -14.50 2.96 15.36
CA GLY A 105 -15.25 3.89 14.52
C GLY A 105 -14.39 4.85 13.72
N PHE A 106 -13.08 4.60 13.59
CA PHE A 106 -12.24 5.40 12.70
C PHE A 106 -12.70 5.26 11.24
N VAL A 107 -12.99 6.39 10.60
CA VAL A 107 -13.42 6.44 9.20
C VAL A 107 -12.24 6.87 8.32
N PHE A 108 -11.83 5.97 7.41
CA PHE A 108 -10.83 6.26 6.39
C PHE A 108 -11.37 7.20 5.31
N GLU A 109 -10.61 8.23 4.96
CA GLU A 109 -10.90 9.10 3.81
C GLU A 109 -10.59 8.38 2.49
N HIS A 110 -9.58 7.52 2.47
CA HIS A 110 -9.18 6.75 1.29
C HIS A 110 -9.31 5.23 1.55
N PRO A 111 -10.54 4.70 1.71
CA PRO A 111 -10.77 3.31 2.12
C PRO A 111 -10.43 2.31 1.01
N THR A 112 -10.45 2.70 -0.27
CA THR A 112 -10.17 1.79 -1.40
C THR A 112 -8.76 1.99 -1.95
N LEU A 113 -8.20 0.96 -2.60
CA LEU A 113 -6.92 1.07 -3.29
C LEU A 113 -6.91 2.23 -4.30
N ASN A 114 -7.99 2.38 -5.08
CA ASN A 114 -8.12 3.48 -6.04
C ASN A 114 -8.06 4.85 -5.36
N ALA A 115 -8.78 5.05 -4.25
CA ALA A 115 -8.76 6.31 -3.51
C ALA A 115 -7.37 6.62 -2.94
N ARG A 116 -6.66 5.62 -2.41
CA ARG A 116 -5.29 5.81 -1.89
C ARG A 116 -4.32 6.20 -2.99
N LEU A 117 -4.41 5.53 -4.14
CA LEU A 117 -3.58 5.84 -5.29
C LEU A 117 -3.89 7.22 -5.86
N ALA A 118 -5.16 7.63 -5.90
CA ALA A 118 -5.54 8.97 -6.33
C ALA A 118 -4.92 10.04 -5.43
N ALA A 119 -5.02 9.88 -4.11
CA ALA A 119 -4.43 10.80 -3.14
C ALA A 119 -2.89 10.91 -3.23
N ALA A 120 -2.21 9.85 -3.69
CA ALA A 120 -0.76 9.84 -3.84
C ALA A 120 -0.27 10.41 -5.19
N LEU A 121 -1.17 10.61 -6.15
CA LEU A 121 -0.86 11.09 -7.50
C LEU A 121 -1.20 12.56 -7.73
N THR A 122 -1.91 13.19 -6.79
CA THR A 122 -2.14 14.64 -6.71
C THR A 122 -0.99 15.34 -6.01
#